data_AF-A0A838W267-F1
#
_entry.id   AF-A0A838W267-F1
#
_cell.length_a   1.000
_cell.length_b   1.000
_cell.length_c   1.000
_cell.angle_alpha   90.00
_cell.angle_beta   90.00
_cell.angle_gamma   90.00
#
_symmetry.space_group_name_H-M   'P 1'
#
loop_
_entity.id
_entity.type
_entity.pdbx_description
1 polymer ?
#
loop_
_entity_poly.entity_id
_entity_poly.type
_entity_poly.pdbx_seq_one_letter_code
_entity_poly.pdbx_strand_id
1 'polypeptide(L)' 'MKRQYVHLSSDVDTAIDVGKRMDESPIVFSVNSKESYLDGVLVFVGSQTVWLSENIEPVSLKIEIGLNVWQK' A
#
# COMPACT_ATOMS: atom_id res chain seq x y z
N MET A 1 -2.05 9.79 -16.25
CA MET A 1 -0.64 9.89 -15.80
C MET A 1 -0.18 8.48 -15.42
N LYS A 2 0.77 7.89 -16.16
CA LYS A 2 1.22 6.50 -15.92
C LYS A 2 2.26 6.53 -14.80
N ARG A 3 1.93 5.98 -13.62
CA ARG A 3 2.94 5.76 -12.57
C ARG A 3 3.84 4.62 -13.02
N GLN A 4 5.15 4.77 -12.83
CA GLN A 4 6.15 3.75 -13.16
C GLN A 4 6.37 2.75 -12.01
N TYR A 5 5.96 3.11 -10.79
CA TYR A 5 6.17 2.34 -9.57
C TYR A 5 4.88 2.27 -8.75
N VAL A 6 4.74 1.19 -7.99
CA VAL A 6 3.76 1.07 -6.91
C VAL A 6 4.14 2.05 -5.81
N HIS A 7 3.16 2.83 -5.34
CA HIS A 7 3.37 3.79 -4.25
C HIS A 7 2.73 3.24 -2.98
N LEU A 8 3.51 3.21 -1.91
CA LEU A 8 3.11 2.77 -0.58
C LEU A 8 3.13 3.98 0.37
N SER A 9 2.23 3.96 1.35
CA SER A 9 2.18 4.95 2.43
C SER A 9 2.85 4.39 3.68
N SER A 10 3.47 5.27 4.47
CA SER A 10 4.12 4.91 5.74
C SER A 10 3.16 4.50 6.86
N ASP A 11 1.90 4.94 6.76
CA ASP A 11 0.86 4.78 7.77
C ASP A 11 -0.52 4.60 7.13
N VAL A 12 -1.44 4.02 7.90
CA VAL A 12 -2.78 3.63 7.45
C VAL A 12 -3.64 4.86 7.14
N ASP A 13 -3.57 5.92 7.94
CA ASP A 13 -4.37 7.13 7.74
C ASP A 13 -4.02 7.80 6.40
N THR A 14 -2.73 7.92 6.08
CA THR A 14 -2.26 8.41 4.78
C THR A 14 -2.71 7.50 3.64
N ALA A 15 -2.67 6.17 3.83
CA ALA A 15 -3.14 5.22 2.82
C ALA A 15 -4.64 5.38 2.52
N ILE A 16 -5.46 5.57 3.55
CA ILE A 16 -6.89 5.84 3.44
C ILE A 16 -7.12 7.15 2.69
N ASP A 17 -6.46 8.23 3.08
CA ASP A 17 -6.63 9.55 2.46
C ASP A 17 -6.22 9.57 0.98
N VAL A 18 -5.18 8.81 0.62
CA VAL A 18 -4.79 8.62 -0.79
C VAL A 18 -5.84 7.80 -1.54
N GLY A 19 -6.34 6.71 -0.95
CA GLY A 19 -7.39 5.87 -1.53
C GLY A 19 -8.69 6.63 -1.78
N LYS A 20 -9.08 7.50 -0.83
CA LYS A 20 -10.28 8.34 -0.91
C LYS A 20 -10.31 9.32 -2.08
N ARG A 21 -9.17 9.62 -2.69
CA ARG A 21 -9.11 10.44 -3.91
C ARG A 21 -9.67 9.71 -5.14
N MET A 22 -9.78 8.37 -5.06
CA MET A 22 -10.22 7.50 -6.14
C MET A 22 -11.53 6.79 -5.82
N ASP A 23 -11.75 6.37 -4.56
CA ASP A 23 -12.92 5.61 -4.11
C ASP A 23 -13.35 6.03 -2.70
N GLU A 24 -14.65 6.20 -2.45
CA GLU A 24 -15.18 6.54 -1.11
C GLU A 24 -14.94 5.45 -0.06
N SER A 25 -14.81 4.19 -0.48
CA SER A 25 -14.57 3.02 0.38
C SER A 25 -13.26 2.30 -0.01
N PRO A 26 -12.09 2.91 0.24
CA PRO A 26 -10.82 2.34 -0.19
C PRO A 26 -10.45 1.09 0.62
N ILE A 27 -9.91 0.08 -0.07
CA ILE A 27 -9.31 -1.09 0.57
C ILE A 27 -7.83 -0.79 0.83
N VAL A 28 -7.41 -0.93 2.08
CA VAL A 28 -6.00 -0.79 2.46
C VAL A 28 -5.36 -2.17 2.58
N PHE A 29 -4.17 -2.30 2.00
CA PHE A 29 -3.31 -3.47 2.19
C PHE A 29 -2.11 -3.05 3.02
N SER A 30 -1.81 -3.78 4.09
CA SER A 30 -0.51 -3.71 4.74
C SER A 30 0.47 -4.63 4.02
N VAL A 31 1.67 -4.10 3.80
CA VAL A 31 2.77 -4.82 3.15
C VAL A 31 3.81 -5.14 4.21
N ASN A 32 4.14 -6.42 4.37
CA ASN A 32 5.24 -6.82 5.23
C ASN A 32 6.58 -6.50 4.56
N SER A 33 6.97 -5.23 4.58
CA SER A 33 8.14 -4.72 3.86
C SER A 33 9.45 -5.41 4.27
N LYS A 34 9.54 -5.89 5.52
CA LYS A 34 10.70 -6.64 6.01
C LYS A 34 10.82 -8.00 5.33
N GLU A 35 9.72 -8.74 5.24
CA GLU A 35 9.67 -10.03 4.58
C GLU A 35 9.84 -9.88 3.07
N SER A 36 9.14 -8.92 2.45
CA SER A 36 9.33 -8.58 1.03
C SER A 36 10.79 -8.28 0.70
N TYR A 37 11.48 -7.52 1.54
CA TYR A 37 12.91 -7.23 1.34
C TYR A 37 13.80 -8.47 1.43
N LEU A 38 13.52 -9.38 2.38
CA LEU A 38 14.24 -10.66 2.50
C LEU A 38 14.01 -11.57 1.28
N ASP A 39 12.83 -11.46 0.66
CA ASP A 39 12.46 -12.18 -0.55
C ASP A 39 12.93 -11.48 -1.85
N GLY A 40 13.70 -10.39 -1.73
CA GLY A 40 14.32 -9.69 -2.85
C GLY A 40 13.45 -8.61 -3.51
N VAL A 41 12.31 -8.27 -2.94
CA VAL A 41 11.48 -7.15 -3.40
C VAL A 41 12.12 -5.83 -2.97
N LEU A 42 12.49 -5.01 -3.94
CA LEU A 42 13.11 -3.71 -3.72
C LEU A 42 12.06 -2.65 -3.39
N VAL A 43 12.01 -2.24 -2.12
CA VAL A 43 11.24 -1.09 -1.66
C VAL A 43 12.21 0.05 -1.33
N PHE A 44 12.03 1.19 -1.98
CA PHE A 44 12.92 2.36 -1.82
C PHE A 44 12.13 3.58 -1.32
N VAL A 45 12.82 4.43 -0.56
CA VAL A 45 12.26 5.68 -0.04
C VAL A 45 12.12 6.65 -1.22
N GLY A 46 10.88 6.98 -1.60
CA GLY A 46 10.60 8.02 -2.59
C GLY A 46 10.61 9.43 -1.97
N SER A 47 10.10 9.56 -0.75
CA SER A 47 10.18 10.76 0.10
C SER A 47 9.93 10.37 1.57
N GLN A 48 9.90 11.34 2.49
CA GLN A 48 9.71 11.07 3.93
C GLN A 48 8.46 10.21 4.26
N THR A 49 7.40 10.30 3.44
CA THR A 49 6.11 9.62 3.69
C THR A 49 5.70 8.66 2.56
N VAL A 50 6.51 8.54 1.50
CA VAL A 50 6.17 7.74 0.32
C VAL A 50 7.27 6.74 0.04
N TRP A 51 6.88 5.49 -0.07
CA TRP A 51 7.74 4.39 -0.48
C TRP A 51 7.35 3.92 -1.87
N LEU A 52 8.32 3.43 -2.63
CA LEU A 52 8.18 3.02 -4.00
C LEU A 52 8.68 1.59 -4.17
N SER A 53 7.97 0.82 -4.99
CA SER A 53 8.40 -0.53 -5.41
C SER A 53 8.07 -0.73 -6.88
N GLU A 54 8.86 -1.53 -7.59
CA GLU A 54 8.53 -1.97 -8.96
C GLU A 54 7.33 -2.92 -8.98
N ASN A 55 7.30 -3.86 -8.02
CA ASN A 55 6.22 -4.82 -7.87
C ASN A 55 6.01 -5.16 -6.38
N ILE A 56 4.80 -5.57 -6.00
CA ILE A 56 4.52 -6.12 -4.67
C ILE A 56 3.83 -7.47 -4.86
N GLU A 57 4.50 -8.53 -4.41
CA GLU A 57 3.98 -9.89 -4.52
C GLU A 57 2.75 -10.08 -3.62
N PRO A 58 1.66 -10.72 -4.11
CA PRO A 58 0.43 -10.90 -3.33
C PRO A 58 0.63 -11.61 -1.99
N VAL A 59 1.64 -12.48 -1.88
CA VAL A 59 1.99 -13.20 -0.65
C VAL A 59 2.39 -12.28 0.50
N SER A 60 2.89 -11.08 0.17
CA SER A 60 3.30 -10.07 1.15
C SER A 60 2.19 -9.10 1.54
N LEU A 61 1.00 -9.22 0.92
CA LEU A 61 -0.15 -8.38 1.17
C LEU A 61 -1.04 -8.98 2.25
N LYS A 62 -1.35 -8.16 3.25
CA LYS A 62 -2.40 -8.44 4.22
C LYS A 62 -3.47 -7.36 4.10
N ILE A 63 -4.74 -7.77 4.03
CA ILE A 63 -5.85 -6.80 3.99
C ILE A 63 -6.00 -6.20 5.38
N GLU A 64 -5.87 -4.87 5.47
CA GLU A 64 -6.29 -4.10 6.64
C GLU A 64 -7.56 -3.37 6.26
N ILE A 65 -8.69 -3.90 6.72
CA ILE A 65 -10.00 -3.40 6.35
C ILE A 65 -10.17 -2.00 6.96
N GLY A 66 -9.96 -0.97 6.15
CA GLY A 66 -10.45 0.37 6.43
C GLY A 66 -11.93 0.43 6.05
N LEU A 67 -12.80 0.53 7.05
CA LEU A 67 -14.26 0.73 6.94
C LEU A 67 -15.07 -0.47 6.41
N ASN A 68 -15.62 -1.29 7.32
CA ASN A 68 -16.91 -2.01 7.20
C ASN A 68 -17.45 -2.38 5.80
N VAL A 69 -16.63 -2.90 4.87
CA VAL A 69 -17.08 -3.16 3.48
C VAL A 69 -18.03 -4.37 3.37
N TRP A 70 -18.36 -5.05 4.48
CA TRP A 70 -19.25 -6.24 4.46
C TRP A 70 -20.34 -6.24 5.54
N GLN A 71 -20.74 -5.07 6.05
CA GLN A 71 -21.99 -4.95 6.81
C GLN A 71 -23.08 -4.37 5.93
N LYS A 72 -23.62 -5.20 5.02
CA LYS A 72 -24.94 -4.98 4.45
C LYS A 72 -25.62 -6.32 4.22
#